data_AF-A0A379VSZ3-F1
#
_entry.id   AF-A0A379VSZ3-F1
#
_cell.length_a   1.000
_cell.length_b   1.000
_cell.length_c   1.000
_cell.angle_alpha   90.00
_cell.angle_beta   90.00
_cell.angle_gamma   90.00
#
_symmetry.space_group_name_H-M   'P 1'
#
loop_
_entity.id
_entity.type
_entity.pdbx_description
1 polymer ?
#
loop_
_entity_poly.entity_id
_entity_poly.type
_entity_poly.pdbx_seq_one_letter_code
_entity_poly.pdbx_strand_id
1 'polypeptide(L)'
;MEPKKGEAKVQKVKNWSPVWIFPIVTALIGAWILFYHYSHQGPEVTLITTNAEGIEGGKTTIKSRSVDVGVVESATLTDDLTHVQIKARLHSGMEKLLHKDSVFWVVKPQVGREGISGLGTLLSGAYIELQPGSKGSQPESYQLLDSPPLAPPDAKGIRVILDSKKAGQLSPGDPVLFRGYRVGSVETSSFDPQKRTMSYQLFIKAPNDRLVTSNVRFWKDSGIAVDLTSAGMRVEMGSLTTLFGGGVSFDVPEGLEQGQPVAEKTAFNLYDDQKSIQDSLYTDHIDYLMFFKDSVRGLQPGAPLEFRGIRLGTVSKVPFFASKMRQVFNDDYRIPVLVRIEPERLKAQLGENADVGAHLTELLKRGLRASLKTGNLVTGALYVDLDFYPKEPPITGLREFDGYEIIPTVSSGLAQIQQRLVETLDKINNLPLNPMIEQATNTLSESQRTMRRLQTTLDNMKQDYLQSVDAAASGGYANDVTRT
;
A
#
# COMPACT_ATOMS: atom_id res chain seq x y z
N MET A 1 -105.38 -3.99 90.31
CA MET A 1 -105.10 -4.62 89.01
C MET A 1 -105.61 -3.63 87.97
N GLU A 2 -104.85 -3.09 87.02
CA GLU A 2 -103.72 -3.62 86.24
C GLU A 2 -102.63 -2.55 85.98
N PRO A 3 -101.36 -2.94 85.80
CA PRO A 3 -100.30 -2.05 85.35
C PRO A 3 -100.29 -1.97 83.81
N LYS A 4 -100.38 -0.77 83.23
CA LYS A 4 -100.10 -0.57 81.80
C LYS A 4 -98.59 -0.62 81.57
N LYS A 5 -98.08 -1.78 81.11
CA LYS A 5 -96.75 -1.92 80.51
C LYS A 5 -96.77 -1.26 79.13
N GLY A 6 -96.02 -0.17 78.97
CA GLY A 6 -95.64 0.34 77.65
C GLY A 6 -94.45 -0.46 77.12
N GLU A 7 -94.64 -1.23 76.05
CA GLU A 7 -93.53 -1.82 75.31
C GLU A 7 -92.93 -0.75 74.38
N ALA A 8 -91.65 -0.43 74.58
CA ALA A 8 -90.91 0.44 73.69
C ALA A 8 -90.54 -0.31 72.40
N LYS A 9 -91.07 0.13 71.26
CA LYS A 9 -90.58 -0.32 69.94
C LYS A 9 -89.21 0.29 69.67
N VAL A 10 -88.15 -0.48 69.90
CA VAL A 10 -86.79 -0.13 69.51
C VAL A 10 -86.63 -0.33 68.00
N GLN A 11 -86.58 0.75 67.24
CA GLN A 11 -86.10 0.73 65.85
C GLN A 11 -84.59 1.01 65.82
N LYS A 12 -83.81 0.06 65.29
CA LYS A 12 -82.39 0.28 64.96
C LYS A 12 -82.31 1.24 63.77
N VAL A 13 -82.02 2.50 64.05
CA VAL A 13 -81.75 3.48 63.00
C VAL A 13 -80.34 3.21 62.45
N LYS A 14 -80.25 2.58 61.27
CA LYS A 14 -78.99 2.31 60.56
C LYS A 14 -78.64 3.53 59.70
N ASN A 15 -78.45 4.68 60.33
CA ASN A 15 -78.02 5.89 59.62
C ASN A 15 -76.50 5.94 59.64
N TRP A 16 -75.88 5.89 58.45
CA TRP A 16 -74.48 6.22 58.30
C TRP A 16 -74.26 7.67 58.77
N SER A 17 -73.33 7.85 59.72
CA SER A 17 -73.00 9.18 60.22
C SER A 17 -72.39 10.02 59.08
N PRO A 18 -72.90 11.23 58.80
CA PRO A 18 -72.35 12.15 57.79
C PRO A 18 -70.85 12.46 58.00
N VAL A 19 -70.31 12.21 59.19
CA VAL A 19 -68.88 12.37 59.52
C VAL A 19 -67.98 11.50 58.63
N TRP A 20 -68.48 10.37 58.11
CA TRP A 20 -67.71 9.49 57.21
C TRP A 20 -67.55 10.02 55.78
N ILE A 21 -68.25 11.09 55.40
CA ILE A 21 -68.12 11.71 54.08
C ILE A 21 -66.71 12.28 53.91
N PHE A 22 -66.18 12.94 54.95
CA PHE A 22 -64.88 13.63 54.86
C PHE A 22 -63.71 12.65 54.61
N PRO A 23 -63.55 11.54 55.36
CA PRO A 23 -62.51 10.55 55.08
C PRO A 23 -62.62 9.89 53.70
N ILE A 24 -63.84 9.62 53.23
CA ILE A 24 -64.06 8.98 51.92
C ILE A 24 -63.68 9.95 50.79
N VAL A 25 -64.09 11.22 50.90
CA VAL A 25 -63.73 12.25 49.92
C VAL A 25 -62.22 12.45 49.89
N THR A 26 -61.55 12.52 51.05
CA THR A 26 -60.08 12.60 51.12
C THR A 26 -59.40 11.38 50.50
N ALA A 27 -59.91 10.18 50.75
CA ALA A 27 -59.37 8.95 50.14
C ALA A 27 -59.54 8.96 48.61
N LEU A 28 -60.68 9.42 48.10
CA LEU A 28 -60.93 9.55 46.65
C LEU A 28 -60.02 10.61 46.01
N ILE A 29 -59.80 11.75 46.67
CA ILE A 29 -58.85 12.77 46.20
C ILE A 29 -57.43 12.22 46.21
N GLY A 30 -57.03 11.50 47.25
CA GLY A 30 -55.72 10.83 47.33
C GLY A 30 -55.53 9.81 46.21
N ALA A 31 -56.54 8.97 45.97
CA ALA A 31 -56.54 8.00 44.87
C ALA A 31 -56.49 8.70 43.51
N TRP A 32 -57.22 9.81 43.33
CA TRP A 32 -57.17 10.62 42.11
C TRP A 32 -55.79 11.21 41.90
N ILE A 33 -55.17 11.82 42.92
CA ILE A 33 -53.84 12.42 42.80
C ILE A 33 -52.79 11.35 42.44
N LEU A 34 -52.85 10.18 43.08
CA LEU A 34 -51.98 9.05 42.74
C LEU A 34 -52.19 8.59 41.30
N PHE A 35 -53.45 8.42 40.88
CA PHE A 35 -53.78 8.04 39.51
C PHE A 35 -53.34 9.11 38.50
N TYR A 36 -53.57 10.39 38.80
CA TYR A 36 -53.19 11.52 37.95
C TYR A 36 -51.67 11.61 37.81
N HIS A 37 -50.95 11.50 38.92
CA HIS A 37 -49.49 11.51 38.94
C HIS A 37 -48.91 10.34 38.14
N TYR A 38 -49.46 9.13 38.30
CA TYR A 38 -48.98 7.94 37.59
C TYR A 38 -49.37 7.92 36.10
N SER A 39 -50.56 8.42 35.75
CA SER A 39 -51.05 8.43 34.36
C SER A 39 -50.43 9.52 33.49
N HIS A 40 -49.89 10.58 34.09
CA HIS A 40 -49.24 11.69 33.37
C HIS A 40 -47.71 11.63 33.40
N GLN A 41 -47.13 10.57 34.00
CA GLN A 41 -45.70 10.29 33.86
C GLN A 41 -45.44 9.84 32.41
N GLY A 42 -44.40 10.42 31.79
CA GLY A 42 -43.95 9.96 30.49
C GLY A 42 -43.26 8.60 30.56
N PRO A 43 -42.87 8.03 29.42
CA PRO A 43 -42.36 6.66 29.35
C PRO A 43 -41.02 6.55 30.07
N GLU A 44 -40.86 5.48 30.83
CA GLU A 44 -39.56 5.09 31.41
C GLU A 44 -38.77 4.26 30.38
N VAL A 45 -37.49 4.55 30.28
CA VAL A 45 -36.54 3.84 29.42
C VAL A 45 -35.35 3.36 30.25
N THR A 46 -34.92 2.14 29.96
CA THR A 46 -33.72 1.57 30.55
C THR A 46 -32.58 1.62 29.54
N LEU A 47 -31.47 2.24 29.92
CA LEU A 47 -30.25 2.31 29.12
C LEU A 47 -29.14 1.49 29.78
N ILE A 48 -28.35 0.77 28.98
CA ILE A 48 -27.24 -0.07 29.43
C ILE A 48 -25.93 0.49 28.88
N THR A 49 -24.93 0.66 29.74
CA THR A 49 -23.57 1.09 29.37
C THR A 49 -22.53 0.36 30.21
N THR A 50 -21.27 0.36 29.79
CA THR A 50 -20.13 -0.11 30.59
C THR A 50 -19.61 0.95 31.57
N ASN A 51 -19.89 2.24 31.31
CA ASN A 51 -19.43 3.35 32.14
C ASN A 51 -20.48 4.48 32.16
N ALA A 52 -20.76 5.03 33.34
CA ALA A 52 -21.70 6.13 33.54
C ALA A 52 -21.00 7.47 33.89
N GLU A 53 -19.77 7.66 33.42
CA GLU A 53 -19.01 8.90 33.62
C GLU A 53 -19.80 10.14 33.18
N GLY A 54 -19.97 11.10 34.09
CA GLY A 54 -20.67 12.36 33.85
C GLY A 54 -22.20 12.24 33.84
N ILE A 55 -22.76 11.06 34.11
CA ILE A 55 -24.20 10.83 34.19
C ILE A 55 -24.63 10.85 35.66
N GLU A 56 -25.49 11.80 36.02
CA GLU A 56 -26.02 11.98 37.36
C GLU A 56 -27.54 11.90 37.37
N GLY A 57 -28.08 11.06 38.26
CA GLY A 57 -29.52 10.96 38.51
C GLY A 57 -30.10 12.30 38.95
N GLY A 58 -31.23 12.68 38.35
CA GLY A 58 -31.96 13.92 38.57
C GLY A 58 -31.37 15.15 37.91
N LYS A 59 -30.17 15.08 37.30
CA LYS A 59 -29.51 16.23 36.65
C LYS A 59 -29.27 16.04 35.16
N THR A 60 -28.84 14.85 34.74
CA THR A 60 -28.52 14.59 33.34
C THR A 60 -29.81 14.57 32.51
N THR A 61 -29.89 15.46 31.53
CA THR A 61 -31.03 15.56 30.62
C THR A 61 -30.86 14.63 29.42
N ILE A 62 -31.98 14.15 28.89
CA ILE A 62 -32.07 13.53 27.58
C ILE A 62 -32.54 14.60 26.60
N LYS A 63 -31.79 14.80 25.53
CA LYS A 63 -32.09 15.78 24.48
C LYS A 63 -32.31 15.10 23.15
N SER A 64 -33.18 15.68 22.33
CA SER A 64 -33.28 15.31 20.92
C SER A 64 -33.25 16.58 20.09
N ARG A 65 -32.30 16.68 19.15
CA ARG A 65 -32.03 17.89 18.36
C ARG A 65 -31.84 19.11 19.27
N SER A 66 -31.10 18.93 20.36
CA SER A 66 -30.83 19.97 21.37
C SER A 66 -32.05 20.45 22.18
N VAL A 67 -33.18 19.74 22.15
CA VAL A 67 -34.38 20.02 22.96
C VAL A 67 -34.51 19.01 24.09
N ASP A 68 -34.80 19.47 25.30
CA ASP A 68 -34.99 18.61 26.48
C ASP A 68 -36.26 17.75 26.34
N VAL A 69 -36.07 16.43 26.28
CA VAL A 69 -37.16 15.44 26.10
C VAL A 69 -37.27 14.46 27.27
N GLY A 70 -36.36 14.52 28.25
CA GLY A 70 -36.39 13.67 29.44
C GLY A 70 -35.25 13.94 30.41
N VAL A 71 -35.23 13.17 31.50
CA VAL A 71 -34.22 13.26 32.55
C VAL A 71 -33.85 11.87 33.04
N VAL A 72 -32.57 11.66 33.37
CA VAL A 72 -32.09 10.44 34.03
C VAL A 72 -32.60 10.43 35.48
N GLU A 73 -33.26 9.35 35.89
CA GLU A 73 -33.74 9.20 37.27
C GLU A 73 -32.66 8.60 38.17
N SER A 74 -31.99 7.53 37.71
CA SER A 74 -30.96 6.85 38.48
C SER A 74 -29.95 6.12 37.59
N ALA A 75 -28.75 5.89 38.13
CA ALA A 75 -27.72 5.05 37.54
C ALA A 75 -27.25 4.05 38.61
N THR A 76 -27.37 2.77 38.32
CA THR A 76 -27.07 1.66 39.24
C THR A 76 -26.24 0.61 38.54
N LEU A 77 -25.27 0.01 39.24
CA LEU A 77 -24.53 -1.12 38.69
C LEU A 77 -25.46 -2.33 38.56
N THR A 78 -25.28 -3.15 37.52
CA THR A 78 -25.99 -4.42 37.36
C THR A 78 -25.53 -5.43 38.41
N ASP A 79 -26.33 -6.47 38.65
CA ASP A 79 -26.04 -7.50 39.66
C ASP A 79 -24.71 -8.24 39.41
N ASP A 80 -24.29 -8.34 38.14
CA ASP A 80 -23.02 -8.93 37.73
C ASP A 80 -21.81 -7.98 37.87
N LEU A 81 -22.05 -6.72 38.26
CA LEU A 81 -21.08 -5.64 38.41
C LEU A 81 -20.30 -5.28 37.13
N THR A 82 -20.72 -5.75 35.97
CA THR A 82 -20.01 -5.53 34.69
C THR A 82 -20.60 -4.39 33.85
N HIS A 83 -21.86 -4.03 34.08
CA HIS A 83 -22.56 -2.97 33.37
C HIS A 83 -23.20 -1.98 34.35
N VAL A 84 -23.56 -0.81 33.83
CA VAL A 84 -24.39 0.19 34.52
C VAL A 84 -25.75 0.23 33.84
N GLN A 85 -26.79 0.05 34.64
CA GLN A 85 -28.18 0.28 34.26
C GLN A 85 -28.58 1.72 34.63
N ILE A 86 -29.01 2.48 33.62
CA ILE A 86 -29.47 3.85 33.77
C ILE A 86 -30.98 3.86 33.52
N LYS A 87 -31.76 4.28 34.50
CA LYS A 87 -33.19 4.52 34.34
C LYS A 87 -33.40 5.98 34.02
N ALA A 88 -34.12 6.25 32.95
CA ALA A 88 -34.47 7.61 32.56
C ALA A 88 -35.94 7.69 32.21
N ARG A 89 -36.52 8.88 32.39
CA ARG A 89 -37.92 9.14 32.11
C ARG A 89 -38.04 10.26 31.09
N LEU A 90 -38.73 9.99 29.98
CA LEU A 90 -39.05 11.03 29.02
C LEU A 90 -40.26 11.84 29.48
N HIS A 91 -40.41 13.04 28.92
CA HIS A 91 -41.61 13.85 29.08
C HIS A 91 -42.82 13.16 28.43
N SER A 92 -44.01 13.43 28.97
CA SER A 92 -45.27 12.92 28.41
C SER A 92 -45.41 13.35 26.94
N GLY A 93 -45.81 12.41 26.05
CA GLY A 93 -45.95 12.65 24.62
C GLY A 93 -44.70 12.36 23.79
N MET A 94 -43.57 12.01 24.43
CA MET A 94 -42.31 11.65 23.76
C MET A 94 -42.15 10.14 23.50
N GLU A 95 -43.20 9.34 23.74
CA GLU A 95 -43.22 7.90 23.45
C GLU A 95 -42.96 7.62 21.96
N LYS A 96 -43.34 8.56 21.09
CA LYS A 96 -43.14 8.50 19.64
C LYS A 96 -41.67 8.58 19.22
N LEU A 97 -40.77 8.95 20.12
CA LEU A 97 -39.34 8.96 19.84
C LEU A 97 -38.71 7.58 20.08
N LEU A 98 -39.44 6.66 20.72
CA LEU A 98 -38.94 5.36 21.16
C LEU A 98 -39.35 4.24 20.20
N HIS A 99 -38.42 3.91 19.32
CA HIS A 99 -38.47 2.81 18.37
C HIS A 99 -37.26 1.89 18.53
N LYS A 100 -37.34 0.67 18.00
CA LYS A 100 -36.23 -0.32 18.07
C LYS A 100 -34.91 0.21 17.49
N ASP A 101 -34.98 1.07 16.48
CA ASP A 101 -33.85 1.70 15.81
C ASP A 101 -33.45 3.06 16.41
N SER A 102 -33.99 3.43 17.58
CA SER A 102 -33.58 4.66 18.28
C SER A 102 -32.22 4.47 18.92
N VAL A 103 -31.40 5.51 18.85
CA VAL A 103 -30.00 5.46 19.32
C VAL A 103 -29.79 6.51 20.39
N PHE A 104 -29.17 6.11 21.48
CA PHE A 104 -28.80 6.97 22.59
C PHE A 104 -27.27 7.05 22.68
N TRP A 105 -26.73 8.25 22.85
CA TRP A 105 -25.31 8.42 23.14
C TRP A 105 -25.05 9.54 24.15
N VAL A 106 -23.94 9.43 24.87
CA VAL A 106 -23.48 10.47 25.79
C VAL A 106 -22.79 11.57 24.98
N VAL A 107 -23.19 12.82 25.23
CA VAL A 107 -22.46 14.00 24.79
C VAL A 107 -21.72 14.57 26.00
N LYS A 108 -20.39 14.54 25.93
CA LYS A 108 -19.47 15.08 26.93
C LYS A 108 -18.28 15.74 26.24
N PRO A 109 -17.46 16.57 26.92
CA PRO A 109 -16.30 17.17 26.31
C PRO A 109 -15.32 16.06 25.93
N GLN A 110 -15.02 15.93 24.64
CA GLN A 110 -14.10 14.91 24.15
C GLN A 110 -13.00 15.58 23.32
N VAL A 111 -11.76 15.17 23.59
CA VAL A 111 -10.59 15.52 22.79
C VAL A 111 -10.14 14.26 22.09
N GLY A 112 -10.29 14.24 20.77
CA GLY A 112 -9.91 13.11 19.93
C GLY A 112 -9.06 13.53 18.73
N ARG A 113 -8.65 12.56 17.91
CA ARG A 113 -7.91 12.83 16.66
C ARG A 113 -8.75 13.62 15.64
N GLU A 114 -10.07 13.49 15.70
CA GLU A 114 -11.06 14.24 14.90
C GLU A 114 -11.13 15.74 15.26
N GLY A 115 -10.59 16.13 16.43
CA GLY A 115 -10.73 17.45 17.00
C GLY A 115 -11.41 17.44 18.37
N ILE A 116 -12.02 18.57 18.72
CA ILE A 116 -12.64 18.80 20.02
C ILE A 116 -14.16 18.85 19.82
N SER A 117 -14.89 18.01 20.54
CA SER A 117 -16.35 17.96 20.52
C SER A 117 -16.93 18.15 21.93
N GLY A 118 -18.23 18.44 22.01
CA GLY A 118 -18.90 18.55 23.31
C GLY A 118 -18.53 19.80 24.12
N LEU A 119 -17.95 20.85 23.54
CA LEU A 119 -17.59 22.07 24.29
C LEU A 119 -18.77 22.72 25.02
N GLY A 120 -20.00 22.56 24.52
CA GLY A 120 -21.21 23.04 25.19
C GLY A 120 -21.45 22.40 26.56
N THR A 121 -20.93 21.20 26.81
CA THR A 121 -21.14 20.47 28.07
C THR A 121 -20.18 20.89 29.17
N LEU A 122 -19.21 21.76 28.88
CA LEU A 122 -18.34 22.35 29.91
C LEU A 122 -19.13 23.23 30.90
N LEU A 123 -20.23 23.84 30.43
CA LEU A 123 -21.10 24.68 31.26
C LEU A 123 -22.37 23.93 31.70
N SER A 124 -23.01 23.19 30.81
CA SER A 124 -24.29 22.52 31.09
C SER A 124 -24.15 21.15 31.77
N GLY A 125 -22.93 20.61 31.86
CA GLY A 125 -22.71 19.19 32.17
C GLY A 125 -22.99 18.28 30.98
N ALA A 126 -22.61 17.01 31.11
CA ALA A 126 -22.87 15.98 30.11
C ALA A 126 -24.38 15.69 30.02
N TYR A 127 -24.84 15.36 28.82
CA TYR A 127 -26.24 15.01 28.55
C TYR A 127 -26.30 13.80 27.63
N ILE A 128 -27.46 13.16 27.53
CA ILE A 128 -27.70 12.05 26.61
C ILE A 128 -28.46 12.59 25.41
N GLU A 129 -27.96 12.36 24.21
CA GLU A 129 -28.69 12.69 22.97
C GLU A 129 -29.46 11.44 22.50
N LEU A 130 -30.72 11.65 22.11
CA LEU A 130 -31.64 10.67 21.56
C LEU A 130 -31.88 11.00 20.09
N GLN A 131 -31.43 10.11 19.21
CA GLN A 131 -31.87 10.07 17.84
C GLN A 131 -33.15 9.21 17.72
N PRO A 132 -34.29 9.81 17.30
CA PRO A 132 -35.53 9.06 17.14
C PRO A 132 -35.40 8.04 16.01
N GLY A 133 -35.86 6.84 16.26
CA GLY A 133 -36.02 5.81 15.24
C GLY A 133 -37.33 5.95 14.45
N SER A 134 -37.56 5.04 13.51
CA SER A 134 -38.79 4.99 12.69
C SER A 134 -39.38 3.58 12.58
N LYS A 135 -38.69 2.56 13.09
CA LYS A 135 -39.00 1.14 12.84
C LYS A 135 -39.03 0.33 14.13
N GLY A 136 -40.01 -0.56 14.20
CA GLY A 136 -40.17 -1.50 15.31
C GLY A 136 -40.75 -0.86 16.58
N SER A 137 -41.22 -1.72 17.48
CA SER A 137 -41.70 -1.35 18.81
C SER A 137 -40.54 -1.06 19.76
N GLN A 138 -40.81 -0.28 20.81
CA GLN A 138 -39.87 -0.02 21.90
C GLN A 138 -39.36 -1.35 22.52
N PRO A 139 -38.03 -1.61 22.52
CA PRO A 139 -37.42 -2.71 23.26
C PRO A 139 -37.41 -2.44 24.77
N GLU A 140 -37.18 -3.48 25.57
CA GLU A 140 -37.10 -3.39 27.04
C GLU A 140 -35.92 -2.52 27.50
N SER A 141 -34.81 -2.55 26.76
CA SER A 141 -33.62 -1.76 27.05
C SER A 141 -32.93 -1.30 25.76
N TYR A 142 -32.19 -0.19 25.88
CA TYR A 142 -31.34 0.36 24.83
C TYR A 142 -29.88 0.35 25.27
N GLN A 143 -28.97 0.21 24.32
CA GLN A 143 -27.56 0.45 24.57
C GLN A 143 -27.29 1.97 24.53
N LEU A 144 -26.58 2.48 25.53
CA LEU A 144 -26.09 3.85 25.56
C LEU A 144 -24.66 3.87 25.02
N LEU A 145 -24.47 4.56 23.90
CA LEU A 145 -23.17 4.69 23.26
C LEU A 145 -22.33 5.80 23.92
N ASP A 146 -21.01 5.60 24.02
CA ASP A 146 -20.10 6.62 24.60
C ASP A 146 -19.81 7.80 23.66
N SER A 147 -20.15 7.67 22.38
CA SER A 147 -19.91 8.68 21.35
C SER A 147 -21.01 8.63 20.29
N PRO A 148 -21.26 9.74 19.57
CA PRO A 148 -22.24 9.76 18.49
C PRO A 148 -21.89 8.72 17.42
N PRO A 149 -22.89 7.99 16.88
CA PRO A 149 -22.65 7.13 15.73
C PRO A 149 -22.17 7.96 14.54
N LEU A 150 -21.10 7.53 13.88
CA LEU A 150 -20.49 8.26 12.75
C LEU A 150 -21.45 8.46 11.58
N ALA A 151 -22.36 7.51 11.37
CA ALA A 151 -23.54 7.73 10.56
C ALA A 151 -24.73 6.93 11.10
N PRO A 152 -25.93 7.52 11.08
CA PRO A 152 -27.16 6.80 11.39
C PRO A 152 -27.37 5.54 10.53
N PRO A 153 -28.05 4.51 11.04
CA PRO A 153 -28.43 3.35 10.23
C PRO A 153 -29.25 3.71 8.97
N ASP A 154 -30.04 4.79 9.03
CA ASP A 154 -30.88 5.31 7.95
C ASP A 154 -30.21 6.40 7.09
N ALA A 155 -28.94 6.71 7.35
CA ALA A 155 -28.21 7.71 6.60
C ALA A 155 -28.15 7.36 5.11
N LYS A 156 -28.60 8.29 4.26
CA LYS A 156 -28.58 8.11 2.80
C LYS A 156 -27.13 8.07 2.30
N GLY A 157 -26.77 6.99 1.63
CA GLY A 157 -25.43 6.75 1.10
C GLY A 157 -25.20 5.27 0.84
N ILE A 158 -23.95 4.88 0.69
CA ILE A 158 -23.52 3.49 0.53
C ILE A 158 -22.45 3.14 1.56
N ARG A 159 -22.56 1.96 2.15
CA ARG A 159 -21.49 1.35 2.93
C ARG A 159 -20.72 0.36 2.09
N VAL A 160 -19.40 0.41 2.17
CA VAL A 160 -18.49 -0.53 1.50
C VAL A 160 -17.48 -1.07 2.50
N ILE A 161 -16.94 -2.25 2.21
CA ILE A 161 -15.96 -2.92 3.07
C ILE A 161 -14.59 -2.84 2.40
N LEU A 162 -13.57 -2.43 3.14
CA LEU A 162 -12.19 -2.48 2.70
C LEU A 162 -11.40 -3.51 3.49
N ASP A 163 -10.70 -4.39 2.78
CA ASP A 163 -9.78 -5.35 3.40
C ASP A 163 -8.33 -4.88 3.24
N SER A 164 -7.55 -5.00 4.32
CA SER A 164 -6.11 -4.71 4.34
C SER A 164 -5.33 -5.80 5.08
N LYS A 165 -4.10 -6.06 4.63
CA LYS A 165 -3.16 -6.95 5.30
C LYS A 165 -2.42 -6.29 6.47
N LYS A 166 -2.52 -4.97 6.62
CA LYS A 166 -1.76 -4.19 7.61
C LYS A 166 -2.72 -3.52 8.60
N ALA A 167 -2.39 -3.63 9.88
CA ALA A 167 -3.13 -2.98 10.96
C ALA A 167 -2.80 -1.48 11.08
N GLY A 168 -3.71 -0.71 11.69
CA GLY A 168 -3.46 0.69 12.07
C GLY A 168 -3.36 1.67 10.90
N GLN A 169 -3.85 1.30 9.72
CA GLN A 169 -3.82 2.18 8.55
C GLN A 169 -4.92 3.26 8.57
N LEU A 170 -6.09 2.91 9.13
CA LEU A 170 -7.27 3.76 9.23
C LEU A 170 -7.94 3.58 10.60
N SER A 171 -8.54 4.65 11.10
CA SER A 171 -9.30 4.71 12.34
C SER A 171 -10.75 5.13 12.05
N PRO A 172 -11.74 4.71 12.87
CA PRO A 172 -13.09 5.26 12.78
C PRO A 172 -13.08 6.79 12.84
N GLY A 173 -13.79 7.42 11.90
CA GLY A 173 -13.87 8.86 11.71
C GLY A 173 -12.99 9.41 10.58
N ASP A 174 -11.89 8.71 10.25
CA ASP A 174 -10.97 9.14 9.19
C ASP A 174 -11.72 9.44 7.88
N PRO A 175 -11.34 10.51 7.15
CA PRO A 175 -12.10 10.95 5.98
C PRO A 175 -11.94 9.99 4.80
N VAL A 176 -13.04 9.78 4.09
CA VAL A 176 -13.06 9.15 2.77
C VAL A 176 -13.09 10.26 1.72
N LEU A 177 -12.10 10.28 0.84
CA LEU A 177 -11.86 11.33 -0.14
C LEU A 177 -12.04 10.80 -1.56
N PHE A 178 -12.61 11.64 -2.42
CA PHE A 178 -12.61 11.47 -3.87
C PHE A 178 -11.91 12.68 -4.47
N ARG A 179 -10.74 12.48 -5.10
CA ARG A 179 -9.90 13.56 -5.66
C ARG A 179 -9.63 14.70 -4.67
N GLY A 180 -9.37 14.35 -3.40
CA GLY A 180 -9.12 15.31 -2.32
C GLY A 180 -10.38 15.93 -1.69
N TYR A 181 -11.57 15.66 -2.21
CA TYR A 181 -12.83 16.14 -1.63
C TYR A 181 -13.44 15.11 -0.69
N ARG A 182 -13.81 15.51 0.54
CA ARG A 182 -14.40 14.60 1.54
C ARG A 182 -15.83 14.21 1.14
N VAL A 183 -16.02 12.92 0.87
CA VAL A 183 -17.31 12.34 0.48
C VAL A 183 -17.89 11.39 1.55
N GLY A 184 -17.11 11.04 2.56
CA GLY A 184 -17.51 10.10 3.60
C GLY A 184 -16.56 10.02 4.78
N SER A 185 -16.69 8.94 5.54
CA SER A 185 -15.84 8.61 6.69
C SER A 185 -15.76 7.09 6.91
N VAL A 186 -14.70 6.64 7.57
CA VAL A 186 -14.58 5.28 8.09
C VAL A 186 -15.56 5.11 9.25
N GLU A 187 -16.54 4.21 9.17
CA GLU A 187 -17.47 3.91 10.27
C GLU A 187 -16.86 2.97 11.30
N THR A 188 -16.19 1.90 10.86
CA THR A 188 -15.63 0.88 11.77
C THR A 188 -14.30 0.35 11.27
N SER A 189 -13.52 -0.18 12.20
CA SER A 189 -12.24 -0.84 11.97
C SER A 189 -12.21 -2.09 12.85
N SER A 190 -12.09 -3.26 12.22
CA SER A 190 -12.12 -4.55 12.92
C SER A 190 -11.04 -5.47 12.39
N PHE A 191 -10.42 -6.24 13.28
CA PHE A 191 -9.47 -7.27 12.88
C PHE A 191 -10.19 -8.61 12.80
N ASP A 192 -10.10 -9.29 11.65
CA ASP A 192 -10.59 -10.67 11.47
C ASP A 192 -9.46 -11.66 11.80
N PRO A 193 -9.52 -12.38 12.95
CA PRO A 193 -8.44 -13.29 13.35
C PRO A 193 -8.31 -14.52 12.44
N GLN A 194 -9.38 -14.92 11.76
CA GLN A 194 -9.36 -16.09 10.86
C GLN A 194 -8.69 -15.74 9.54
N LYS A 195 -9.06 -14.59 8.95
CA LYS A 195 -8.47 -14.11 7.70
C LYS A 195 -7.11 -13.44 7.89
N ARG A 196 -6.78 -13.04 9.12
CA ARG A 196 -5.58 -12.25 9.47
C ARG A 196 -5.52 -10.93 8.70
N THR A 197 -6.68 -10.31 8.48
CA THR A 197 -6.83 -9.05 7.76
C THR A 197 -7.59 -8.05 8.62
N MET A 198 -7.27 -6.77 8.45
CA MET A 198 -8.15 -5.70 8.90
C MET A 198 -9.29 -5.54 7.91
N SER A 199 -10.50 -5.37 8.43
CA SER A 199 -11.69 -5.03 7.66
C SER A 199 -12.22 -3.69 8.16
N TYR A 200 -12.39 -2.75 7.25
CA TYR A 200 -12.88 -1.40 7.50
C TYR A 200 -14.23 -1.22 6.84
N GLN A 201 -15.21 -0.70 7.57
CA GLN A 201 -16.47 -0.28 6.96
C GLN A 201 -16.39 1.22 6.67
N LEU A 202 -16.57 1.60 5.42
CA LEU A 202 -16.70 3.00 5.02
C LEU A 202 -18.16 3.35 4.83
N PHE A 203 -18.51 4.60 5.13
CA PHE A 203 -19.77 5.20 4.72
C PHE A 203 -19.52 6.38 3.80
N ILE A 204 -20.11 6.32 2.61
CA ILE A 204 -20.00 7.34 1.57
C ILE A 204 -21.38 7.96 1.40
N LYS A 205 -21.50 9.26 1.67
CA LYS A 205 -22.77 9.95 1.82
C LYS A 205 -23.40 10.26 0.45
N ALA A 206 -24.71 10.14 0.33
CA ALA A 206 -25.44 10.63 -0.85
C ALA A 206 -25.28 12.15 -1.02
N PRO A 207 -25.10 12.67 -2.26
CA PRO A 207 -25.23 11.99 -3.55
C PRO A 207 -23.91 11.38 -4.10
N ASN A 208 -22.85 11.34 -3.29
CA ASN A 208 -21.52 10.86 -3.70
C ASN A 208 -21.42 9.33 -3.72
N ASP A 209 -22.41 8.63 -3.20
CA ASP A 209 -22.56 7.17 -3.28
C ASP A 209 -22.48 6.66 -4.73
N ARG A 210 -22.90 7.48 -5.69
CA ARG A 210 -22.82 7.20 -7.14
C ARG A 210 -21.40 7.15 -7.70
N LEU A 211 -20.42 7.69 -6.99
CA LEU A 211 -19.02 7.66 -7.40
C LEU A 211 -18.38 6.28 -7.18
N VAL A 212 -19.04 5.40 -6.41
CA VAL A 212 -18.52 4.09 -6.06
C VAL A 212 -18.97 3.06 -7.08
N THR A 213 -18.10 2.81 -8.06
CA THR A 213 -18.32 1.84 -9.13
C THR A 213 -17.43 0.60 -8.99
N SER A 214 -17.75 -0.48 -9.69
CA SER A 214 -17.02 -1.77 -9.58
C SER A 214 -15.51 -1.70 -9.87
N ASN A 215 -15.10 -0.67 -10.62
CA ASN A 215 -13.72 -0.43 -11.03
C ASN A 215 -12.99 0.64 -10.20
N VAL A 216 -13.63 1.27 -9.21
CA VAL A 216 -12.91 2.15 -8.30
C VAL A 216 -11.87 1.36 -7.51
N ARG A 217 -10.80 2.04 -7.14
CA ARG A 217 -9.74 1.49 -6.29
C ARG A 217 -9.51 2.44 -5.13
N PHE A 218 -9.37 1.87 -3.93
CA PHE A 218 -9.16 2.61 -2.70
C PHE A 218 -7.70 2.52 -2.29
N TRP A 219 -7.05 3.64 -2.03
CA TRP A 219 -5.71 3.67 -1.47
C TRP A 219 -5.66 4.49 -0.20
N LYS A 220 -4.71 4.15 0.66
CA LYS A 220 -4.42 4.95 1.84
C LYS A 220 -3.85 6.31 1.42
N ASP A 221 -4.45 7.36 1.93
CA ASP A 221 -3.93 8.71 1.79
C ASP A 221 -3.00 9.01 2.95
N SER A 222 -1.69 8.91 2.70
CA SER A 222 -0.66 9.18 3.71
C SER A 222 -0.32 10.66 3.66
N GLY A 223 -0.40 11.34 4.80
CA GLY A 223 -0.28 12.81 4.83
C GLY A 223 0.99 13.40 4.20
N ILE A 224 2.10 12.66 4.14
CA ILE A 224 3.28 13.04 3.36
C ILE A 224 3.80 11.80 2.63
N ALA A 225 3.88 11.88 1.30
CA ALA A 225 4.62 10.94 0.47
C ALA A 225 5.79 11.67 -0.20
N VAL A 226 6.98 11.07 -0.15
CA VAL A 226 8.18 11.60 -0.80
C VAL A 226 8.65 10.56 -1.82
N ASP A 227 8.53 10.91 -3.09
CA ASP A 227 8.99 10.09 -4.20
C ASP A 227 10.30 10.65 -4.75
N LEU A 228 11.34 9.82 -4.74
CA LEU A 228 12.61 10.16 -5.38
C LEU A 228 12.69 9.42 -6.71
N THR A 229 12.48 10.15 -7.80
CA THR A 229 12.50 9.60 -9.17
C THR A 229 13.73 10.10 -9.94
N SER A 230 13.99 9.50 -11.10
CA SER A 230 15.02 10.00 -12.04
C SER A 230 14.71 11.40 -12.57
N ALA A 231 13.45 11.84 -12.55
CA ALA A 231 13.03 13.19 -12.91
C ALA A 231 13.21 14.21 -11.76
N GLY A 232 13.53 13.76 -10.55
CA GLY A 232 13.71 14.60 -9.37
C GLY A 232 12.89 14.13 -8.15
N MET A 233 12.91 14.96 -7.10
CA MET A 233 12.15 14.74 -5.87
C MET A 233 10.74 15.31 -6.04
N ARG A 234 9.72 14.47 -5.84
CA ARG A 234 8.32 14.87 -5.76
C ARG A 234 7.85 14.67 -4.32
N VAL A 235 7.20 15.68 -3.76
CA VAL A 235 6.61 15.61 -2.43
C VAL A 235 5.11 15.82 -2.60
N GLU A 236 4.34 14.82 -2.20
CA GLU A 236 2.88 14.89 -2.13
C GLU A 236 2.48 15.10 -0.68
N MET A 237 1.75 16.19 -0.42
CA MET A 237 1.25 16.51 0.90
C MET A 237 -0.27 16.43 0.88
N GLY A 238 -0.83 15.61 1.76
CA GLY A 238 -2.25 15.56 2.01
C GLY A 238 -2.74 16.78 2.79
N SER A 239 -4.05 16.86 3.00
CA SER A 239 -4.69 17.83 3.89
C SER A 239 -4.17 17.75 5.34
N LEU A 240 -4.36 18.82 6.12
CA LEU A 240 -3.99 18.84 7.55
C LEU A 240 -4.66 17.71 8.34
N THR A 241 -5.91 17.36 8.00
CA THR A 241 -6.63 16.24 8.61
C THR A 241 -5.96 14.88 8.30
N THR A 242 -5.51 14.67 7.06
CA THR A 242 -4.82 13.43 6.66
C THR A 242 -3.38 13.33 7.20
N LEU A 243 -2.75 14.47 7.53
CA LEU A 243 -1.44 14.50 8.21
C LEU A 243 -1.48 13.91 9.62
N PHE A 244 -2.56 14.15 10.37
CA PHE A 244 -2.66 13.74 11.77
C PHE A 244 -3.56 12.52 12.02
N GLY A 245 -4.63 12.35 11.23
CA GLY A 245 -5.59 11.23 11.34
C GLY A 245 -5.28 10.06 10.42
N GLY A 246 -4.79 10.36 9.21
CA GLY A 246 -4.84 9.45 8.06
C GLY A 246 -6.08 9.72 7.21
N GLY A 247 -6.30 8.90 6.20
CA GLY A 247 -7.47 8.98 5.33
C GLY A 247 -7.42 7.91 4.25
N VAL A 248 -8.53 7.76 3.54
CA VAL A 248 -8.62 6.87 2.39
C VAL A 248 -9.14 7.64 1.20
N SER A 249 -8.44 7.49 0.08
CA SER A 249 -8.81 8.11 -1.19
C SER A 249 -9.26 7.01 -2.16
N PHE A 250 -10.16 7.36 -3.07
CA PHE A 250 -10.52 6.48 -4.18
C PHE A 250 -10.76 7.27 -5.46
N ASP A 251 -10.54 6.58 -6.58
CA ASP A 251 -10.84 7.07 -7.93
C ASP A 251 -10.93 5.87 -8.89
N VAL A 252 -11.36 6.14 -10.10
CA VAL A 252 -11.24 5.23 -11.23
C VAL A 252 -9.83 5.38 -11.82
N PRO A 253 -9.04 4.29 -11.89
CA PRO A 253 -7.70 4.34 -12.48
C PRO A 253 -7.72 4.85 -13.94
N GLU A 254 -6.70 5.62 -14.32
CA GLU A 254 -6.59 6.18 -15.68
C GLU A 254 -6.62 5.08 -16.75
N GLY A 255 -7.39 5.32 -17.82
CA GLY A 255 -7.53 4.37 -18.94
C GLY A 255 -8.65 3.33 -18.78
N LEU A 256 -9.33 3.29 -17.63
CA LEU A 256 -10.53 2.46 -17.44
C LEU A 256 -11.82 3.27 -17.62
N GLU A 257 -12.78 2.69 -18.33
CA GLU A 257 -14.14 3.25 -18.40
C GLU A 257 -14.85 3.15 -17.06
N GLN A 258 -15.80 4.05 -16.78
CA GLN A 258 -16.60 3.98 -15.54
C GLN A 258 -17.40 2.68 -15.47
N GLY A 259 -17.23 1.96 -14.36
CA GLY A 259 -17.98 0.75 -14.07
C GLY A 259 -19.41 1.03 -13.62
N GLN A 260 -20.12 -0.04 -13.27
CA GLN A 260 -21.47 0.06 -12.73
C GLN A 260 -21.43 0.38 -11.23
N PRO A 261 -22.43 1.10 -10.69
CA PRO A 261 -22.58 1.29 -9.25
C PRO A 261 -22.60 -0.04 -8.51
N VAL A 262 -21.97 -0.09 -7.34
CA VAL A 262 -21.89 -1.33 -6.56
C VAL A 262 -23.03 -1.47 -5.55
N ALA A 263 -23.25 -2.70 -5.09
CA ALA A 263 -24.21 -2.98 -4.03
C ALA A 263 -23.64 -2.61 -2.64
N GLU A 264 -24.53 -2.42 -1.67
CA GLU A 264 -24.20 -2.26 -0.25
C GLU A 264 -23.27 -3.39 0.23
N LYS A 265 -22.26 -3.03 1.03
CA LYS A 265 -21.25 -3.93 1.61
C LYS A 265 -20.39 -4.68 0.60
N THR A 266 -20.27 -4.19 -0.63
CA THR A 266 -19.28 -4.70 -1.58
C THR A 266 -17.88 -4.54 -1.00
N ALA A 267 -17.07 -5.60 -1.12
CA ALA A 267 -15.70 -5.63 -0.61
C ALA A 267 -14.71 -5.11 -1.67
N PHE A 268 -13.76 -4.29 -1.23
CA PHE A 268 -12.64 -3.79 -2.03
C PHE A 268 -11.32 -4.00 -1.28
N ASN A 269 -10.20 -3.97 -2.00
CA ASN A 269 -8.88 -3.97 -1.40
C ASN A 269 -8.45 -2.53 -1.08
N LEU A 270 -7.88 -2.33 0.12
CA LEU A 270 -7.18 -1.11 0.47
C LEU A 270 -5.71 -1.23 0.05
N TYR A 271 -5.32 -0.41 -0.92
CA TYR A 271 -3.96 -0.28 -1.41
C TYR A 271 -3.13 0.65 -0.52
N ASP A 272 -1.82 0.42 -0.45
CA ASP A 272 -0.93 1.23 0.39
C ASP A 272 -0.75 2.66 -0.14
N ASP A 273 -0.78 2.81 -1.47
CA ASP A 273 -0.64 4.07 -2.19
C ASP A 273 -1.20 3.95 -3.63
N GLN A 274 -1.32 5.07 -4.33
CA GLN A 274 -1.84 5.09 -5.71
C GLN A 274 -0.93 4.33 -6.70
N LYS A 275 0.38 4.25 -6.45
CA LYS A 275 1.33 3.55 -7.33
C LYS A 275 1.13 2.04 -7.28
N SER A 276 0.86 1.49 -6.10
CA SER A 276 0.55 0.07 -5.88
C SER A 276 -0.73 -0.38 -6.58
N ILE A 277 -1.65 0.56 -6.86
CA ILE A 277 -2.80 0.31 -7.73
C ILE A 277 -2.31 0.03 -9.15
N GLN A 278 -1.48 0.91 -9.73
CA GLN A 278 -1.01 0.77 -11.12
C GLN A 278 -0.30 -0.57 -11.36
N ASP A 279 0.49 -1.05 -10.39
CA ASP A 279 1.15 -2.35 -10.48
C ASP A 279 0.16 -3.53 -10.33
N SER A 280 -1.03 -3.30 -9.77
CA SER A 280 -2.12 -4.28 -9.61
C SER A 280 -3.18 -4.21 -10.71
N LEU A 281 -3.23 -3.18 -11.54
CA LEU A 281 -4.24 -3.06 -12.61
C LEU A 281 -4.06 -4.14 -13.68
N TYR A 282 -2.80 -4.43 -13.99
CA TYR A 282 -2.42 -5.39 -15.02
C TYR A 282 -2.40 -6.80 -14.44
N THR A 283 -3.60 -7.39 -14.31
CA THR A 283 -3.74 -8.75 -13.79
C THR A 283 -3.34 -9.77 -14.85
N ASP A 284 -3.58 -9.45 -16.12
CA ASP A 284 -3.15 -10.24 -17.27
C ASP A 284 -1.66 -9.97 -17.54
N HIS A 285 -0.84 -10.97 -17.23
CA HIS A 285 0.60 -10.93 -17.46
C HIS A 285 1.10 -12.25 -18.04
N ILE A 286 2.21 -12.16 -18.77
CA ILE A 286 2.95 -13.31 -19.27
C ILE A 286 4.29 -13.34 -18.51
N ASP A 287 4.52 -14.41 -17.76
CA ASP A 287 5.73 -14.59 -16.96
C ASP A 287 6.89 -15.11 -17.81
N TYR A 288 8.05 -14.47 -17.69
CA TYR A 288 9.30 -14.85 -18.34
C TYR A 288 10.44 -15.00 -17.34
N LEU A 289 11.37 -15.89 -17.64
CA LEU A 289 12.55 -16.13 -16.81
C LEU A 289 13.82 -15.60 -17.49
N MET A 290 14.67 -14.96 -16.70
CA MET A 290 15.98 -14.46 -17.13
C MET A 290 17.08 -14.97 -16.21
N PHE A 291 18.25 -15.26 -16.76
CA PHE A 291 19.38 -15.80 -16.02
C PHE A 291 20.61 -14.90 -16.17
N PHE A 292 20.80 -13.97 -15.23
CA PHE A 292 21.90 -13.01 -15.30
C PHE A 292 23.20 -13.60 -14.75
N LYS A 293 24.31 -13.35 -15.45
CA LYS A 293 25.68 -13.57 -14.93
C LYS A 293 26.20 -12.37 -14.13
N ASP A 294 25.69 -11.19 -14.46
CA ASP A 294 26.06 -9.94 -13.81
C ASP A 294 25.43 -9.85 -12.40
N SER A 295 25.97 -8.96 -11.57
CA SER A 295 25.36 -8.65 -10.27
C SER A 295 23.96 -8.08 -10.44
N VAL A 296 22.96 -8.67 -9.78
CA VAL A 296 21.60 -8.13 -9.70
C VAL A 296 21.43 -7.12 -8.55
N ARG A 297 22.53 -6.69 -7.90
CA ARG A 297 22.47 -5.76 -6.77
C ARG A 297 21.89 -4.42 -7.23
N GLY A 298 20.78 -4.01 -6.61
CA GLY A 298 20.04 -2.81 -7.00
C GLY A 298 18.81 -3.11 -7.87
N LEU A 299 18.63 -4.34 -8.33
CA LEU A 299 17.38 -4.81 -8.94
C LEU A 299 16.41 -5.23 -7.82
N GLN A 300 15.20 -4.69 -7.84
CA GLN A 300 14.15 -4.98 -6.85
C GLN A 300 12.88 -5.46 -7.56
N PRO A 301 12.04 -6.27 -6.88
CA PRO A 301 10.66 -6.49 -7.34
C PRO A 301 9.95 -5.15 -7.60
N GLY A 302 9.24 -5.05 -8.73
CA GLY A 302 8.61 -3.82 -9.23
C GLY A 302 9.52 -2.97 -10.14
N ALA A 303 10.82 -3.27 -10.26
CA ALA A 303 11.69 -2.58 -11.21
C ALA A 303 11.13 -2.72 -12.65
N PRO A 304 11.22 -1.67 -13.48
CA PRO A 304 10.60 -1.70 -14.79
C PRO A 304 11.35 -2.64 -15.74
N LEU A 305 10.58 -3.27 -16.63
CA LEU A 305 11.08 -3.95 -17.81
C LEU A 305 10.79 -3.04 -19.00
N GLU A 306 11.82 -2.60 -19.71
CA GLU A 306 11.70 -1.58 -20.76
C GLU A 306 12.26 -2.06 -22.10
N PHE A 307 11.62 -1.67 -23.19
CA PHE A 307 12.17 -1.79 -24.53
C PHE A 307 12.36 -0.39 -25.11
N ARG A 308 13.62 0.01 -25.32
CA ARG A 308 13.99 1.35 -25.84
C ARG A 308 13.31 2.50 -25.08
N GLY A 309 13.21 2.36 -23.75
CA GLY A 309 12.60 3.36 -22.86
C GLY A 309 11.07 3.27 -22.70
N ILE A 310 10.42 2.29 -23.35
CA ILE A 310 8.98 2.03 -23.18
C ILE A 310 8.80 0.88 -22.18
N ARG A 311 8.09 1.11 -21.07
CA ARG A 311 7.83 0.08 -20.06
C ARG A 311 6.85 -0.97 -20.57
N LEU A 312 7.34 -2.20 -20.72
CA LEU A 312 6.59 -3.38 -21.14
C LEU A 312 6.06 -4.20 -19.96
N GLY A 313 6.63 -4.00 -18.77
CA GLY A 313 6.22 -4.76 -17.59
C GLY A 313 7.11 -4.50 -16.38
N THR A 314 7.26 -5.52 -15.53
CA THR A 314 7.90 -5.42 -14.21
C THR A 314 8.69 -6.65 -13.81
N VAL A 315 9.71 -6.46 -12.97
CA VAL A 315 10.37 -7.56 -12.27
C VAL A 315 9.44 -8.09 -11.18
N SER A 316 9.09 -9.37 -11.23
CA SER A 316 8.24 -10.01 -10.23
C SER A 316 9.04 -10.47 -9.01
N LYS A 317 10.12 -11.24 -9.25
CA LYS A 317 10.95 -11.83 -8.18
C LYS A 317 12.43 -11.85 -8.56
N VAL A 318 13.27 -11.47 -7.61
CA VAL A 318 14.73 -11.53 -7.72
C VAL A 318 15.36 -11.83 -6.34
N PRO A 319 16.18 -12.89 -6.20
CA PRO A 319 16.24 -14.04 -7.10
C PRO A 319 14.93 -14.84 -7.06
N PHE A 320 14.60 -15.52 -8.14
CA PHE A 320 13.48 -16.46 -8.19
C PHE A 320 13.98 -17.89 -7.94
N PHE A 321 13.47 -18.57 -6.92
CA PHE A 321 13.81 -19.97 -6.65
C PHE A 321 12.63 -20.88 -6.98
N ALA A 322 12.74 -21.68 -8.04
CA ALA A 322 11.77 -22.75 -8.31
C ALA A 322 12.24 -24.08 -7.71
N SER A 323 11.29 -24.97 -7.41
CA SER A 323 11.54 -26.25 -6.74
C SER A 323 12.57 -27.13 -7.46
N LYS A 324 12.62 -27.05 -8.80
CA LYS A 324 13.58 -27.79 -9.64
C LYS A 324 14.92 -27.07 -9.85
N MET A 325 15.07 -25.81 -9.44
CA MET A 325 16.34 -25.07 -9.65
C MET A 325 17.47 -25.53 -8.72
N ARG A 326 17.15 -26.13 -7.56
CA ARG A 326 18.17 -26.59 -6.60
C ARG A 326 19.21 -27.55 -7.19
N GLN A 327 18.88 -28.24 -8.29
CA GLN A 327 19.80 -29.15 -9.00
C GLN A 327 20.60 -28.47 -10.12
N VAL A 328 20.13 -27.34 -10.68
CA VAL A 328 20.75 -26.66 -11.83
C VAL A 328 21.86 -25.69 -11.42
N PHE A 329 21.79 -25.15 -10.19
CA PHE A 329 22.80 -24.24 -9.64
C PHE A 329 24.19 -24.87 -9.43
N ASN A 330 24.33 -26.18 -9.60
CA ASN A 330 25.62 -26.85 -9.41
C ASN A 330 26.60 -26.64 -10.57
N ASP A 331 26.12 -26.29 -11.77
CA ASP A 331 26.97 -26.14 -12.97
C ASP A 331 27.00 -24.71 -13.57
N ASP A 332 25.98 -23.87 -13.32
CA ASP A 332 25.90 -22.50 -13.87
C ASP A 332 25.39 -21.53 -12.79
N TYR A 333 26.28 -20.69 -12.25
CA TYR A 333 26.04 -19.75 -11.13
C TYR A 333 25.21 -18.51 -11.52
N ARG A 334 24.30 -18.62 -12.50
CA ARG A 334 23.46 -17.50 -12.93
C ARG A 334 22.34 -17.22 -11.95
N ILE A 335 21.95 -15.95 -11.87
CA ILE A 335 20.91 -15.47 -10.98
C ILE A 335 19.57 -15.45 -11.74
N PRO A 336 18.60 -16.31 -11.37
CA PRO A 336 17.27 -16.32 -11.96
C PRO A 336 16.45 -15.10 -11.52
N VAL A 337 15.85 -14.42 -12.48
CA VAL A 337 14.97 -13.28 -12.29
C VAL A 337 13.67 -13.55 -13.02
N LEU A 338 12.56 -13.55 -12.28
CA LEU A 338 11.22 -13.69 -12.84
C LEU A 338 10.68 -12.29 -13.20
N VAL A 339 10.25 -12.11 -14.43
CA VAL A 339 9.65 -10.86 -14.91
C VAL A 339 8.26 -11.10 -15.47
N ARG A 340 7.44 -10.06 -15.43
CA ARG A 340 6.08 -10.00 -15.97
C ARG A 340 6.07 -9.05 -17.14
N ILE A 341 5.60 -9.51 -18.28
CA ILE A 341 5.20 -8.63 -19.38
C ILE A 341 3.71 -8.42 -19.25
N GLU A 342 3.28 -7.17 -19.37
CA GLU A 342 1.91 -6.72 -19.09
C GLU A 342 1.31 -6.19 -20.41
N PRO A 343 0.70 -7.06 -21.26
CA PRO A 343 0.28 -6.71 -22.63
C PRO A 343 -0.66 -5.51 -22.70
N GLU A 344 -1.48 -5.32 -21.67
CA GLU A 344 -2.41 -4.21 -21.54
C GLU A 344 -1.74 -2.83 -21.58
N ARG A 345 -0.48 -2.72 -21.15
CA ARG A 345 0.31 -1.48 -21.28
C ARG A 345 0.52 -1.06 -22.74
N LEU A 346 0.50 -2.03 -23.66
CA LEU A 346 0.73 -1.82 -25.08
C LEU A 346 -0.56 -1.74 -25.89
N LYS A 347 -1.69 -2.27 -25.38
CA LYS A 347 -2.98 -2.25 -26.09
C LYS A 347 -3.41 -0.83 -26.47
N ALA A 348 -3.16 0.15 -25.60
CA ALA A 348 -3.45 1.56 -25.87
C ALA A 348 -2.62 2.15 -27.03
N GLN A 349 -1.46 1.58 -27.35
CA GLN A 349 -0.55 2.05 -28.40
C GLN A 349 -0.55 1.18 -29.67
N LEU A 350 -0.86 -0.12 -29.56
CA LEU A 350 -0.74 -1.11 -30.65
C LEU A 350 -2.11 -1.57 -31.21
N GLY A 351 -3.23 -1.18 -30.60
CA GLY A 351 -4.59 -1.54 -31.04
C GLY A 351 -5.10 -2.87 -30.46
N GLU A 352 -6.42 -3.10 -30.53
CA GLU A 352 -7.16 -4.16 -29.81
C GLU A 352 -6.73 -5.61 -30.15
N ASN A 353 -6.05 -5.87 -31.27
CA ASN A 353 -5.83 -7.23 -31.80
C ASN A 353 -4.36 -7.71 -31.83
N ALA A 354 -3.45 -7.06 -31.09
CA ALA A 354 -2.05 -7.49 -31.06
C ALA A 354 -1.85 -8.66 -30.06
N ASP A 355 -1.56 -9.87 -30.57
CA ASP A 355 -1.03 -10.98 -29.76
C ASP A 355 0.42 -10.65 -29.36
N VAL A 356 0.55 -9.99 -28.22
CA VAL A 356 1.85 -9.55 -27.67
C VAL A 356 2.77 -10.73 -27.37
N GLY A 357 2.22 -11.89 -26.97
CA GLY A 357 2.99 -13.09 -26.70
C GLY A 357 3.66 -13.64 -27.97
N ALA A 358 2.86 -13.86 -29.02
CA ALA A 358 3.38 -14.31 -30.31
C ALA A 358 4.39 -13.33 -30.92
N HIS A 359 4.14 -12.03 -30.76
CA HIS A 359 5.07 -10.99 -31.22
C HIS A 359 6.40 -11.06 -30.48
N LEU A 360 6.38 -11.22 -29.16
CA LEU A 360 7.61 -11.32 -28.37
C LEU A 360 8.41 -12.58 -28.70
N THR A 361 7.76 -13.73 -28.89
CA THR A 361 8.43 -14.96 -29.34
C THR A 361 9.16 -14.75 -30.67
N GLU A 362 8.57 -13.98 -31.59
CA GLU A 362 9.20 -13.60 -32.85
C GLU A 362 10.38 -12.64 -32.65
N LEU A 363 10.26 -11.66 -31.74
CA LEU A 363 11.37 -10.77 -31.38
C LEU A 363 12.55 -11.54 -30.75
N LEU A 364 12.27 -12.54 -29.91
CA LEU A 364 13.30 -13.44 -29.35
C LEU A 364 14.06 -14.20 -30.44
N LYS A 365 13.35 -14.72 -31.46
CA LYS A 365 13.98 -15.35 -32.64
C LYS A 365 14.85 -14.38 -33.42
N ARG A 366 14.46 -13.10 -33.48
CA ARG A 366 15.20 -12.01 -34.14
C ARG A 366 16.37 -11.46 -33.31
N GLY A 367 16.63 -12.03 -32.14
CA GLY A 367 17.79 -11.69 -31.33
C GLY A 367 17.52 -10.68 -30.22
N LEU A 368 16.27 -10.54 -29.77
CA LEU A 368 15.97 -9.79 -28.55
C LEU A 368 16.73 -10.41 -27.37
N ARG A 369 17.34 -9.55 -26.53
CA ARG A 369 18.06 -9.94 -25.32
C ARG A 369 17.71 -8.98 -24.20
N ALA A 370 17.82 -9.47 -22.97
CA ALA A 370 17.74 -8.66 -21.76
C ALA A 370 19.13 -8.26 -21.26
N SER A 371 19.27 -7.05 -20.75
CA SER A 371 20.45 -6.59 -20.02
C SER A 371 20.04 -5.80 -18.78
N LEU A 372 20.92 -5.73 -17.78
CA LEU A 372 20.71 -4.86 -16.62
C LEU A 372 21.29 -3.48 -16.92
N LYS A 373 20.49 -2.42 -16.75
CA LYS A 373 20.93 -1.04 -16.87
C LYS A 373 20.65 -0.28 -15.58
N THR A 374 21.46 0.73 -15.29
CA THR A 374 21.27 1.60 -14.13
C THR A 374 20.21 2.66 -14.45
N GLY A 375 19.09 2.62 -13.74
CA GLY A 375 18.01 3.61 -13.88
C GLY A 375 18.24 4.85 -13.02
N ASN A 376 18.91 4.68 -11.86
CA ASN A 376 19.25 5.78 -10.97
C ASN A 376 20.71 5.66 -10.51
N LEU A 377 21.55 6.62 -10.91
CA LEU A 377 22.97 6.65 -10.57
C LEU A 377 23.24 6.94 -9.08
N VAL A 378 22.29 7.57 -8.38
CA VAL A 378 22.43 7.95 -6.97
C VAL A 378 22.13 6.75 -6.07
N THR A 379 21.01 6.06 -6.30
CA THR A 379 20.60 4.90 -5.49
C THR A 379 21.21 3.60 -5.97
N GLY A 380 21.74 3.56 -7.20
CA GLY A 380 22.19 2.34 -7.86
C GLY A 380 21.05 1.42 -8.29
N ALA A 381 19.82 1.94 -8.37
CA ALA A 381 18.66 1.15 -8.79
C ALA A 381 18.82 0.67 -10.24
N LEU A 382 18.56 -0.61 -10.47
CA LEU A 382 18.64 -1.25 -11.78
C LEU A 382 17.24 -1.44 -12.36
N TYR A 383 17.18 -1.48 -13.70
CA TYR A 383 16.02 -1.95 -14.45
C TYR A 383 16.46 -2.98 -15.50
N VAL A 384 15.49 -3.71 -16.05
CA VAL A 384 15.76 -4.67 -17.12
C VAL A 384 15.47 -4.01 -18.46
N ASP A 385 16.47 -3.95 -19.33
CA ASP A 385 16.40 -3.41 -20.67
C ASP A 385 16.34 -4.53 -21.69
N LEU A 386 15.36 -4.46 -22.59
CA LEU A 386 15.18 -5.34 -23.73
C LEU A 386 15.62 -4.59 -24.98
N ASP A 387 16.58 -5.14 -25.73
CA ASP A 387 17.01 -4.58 -27.02
C ASP A 387 17.62 -5.67 -27.91
N PHE A 388 17.97 -5.29 -29.14
CA PHE A 388 18.60 -6.16 -30.13
C PHE A 388 20.12 -6.02 -30.11
N TYR A 389 20.81 -7.17 -30.02
CA TYR A 389 22.26 -7.24 -29.99
C TYR A 389 22.78 -8.03 -31.20
N PRO A 390 22.96 -7.38 -32.37
CA PRO A 390 23.24 -8.07 -33.65
C PRO A 390 24.60 -8.78 -33.71
N LYS A 391 25.50 -8.48 -32.76
CA LYS A 391 26.84 -9.08 -32.67
C LYS A 391 26.88 -10.33 -31.79
N GLU A 392 25.81 -10.61 -31.05
CA GLU A 392 25.74 -11.77 -30.18
C GLU A 392 25.38 -13.03 -30.98
N PRO A 393 25.96 -14.19 -30.65
CA PRO A 393 25.63 -15.44 -31.33
C PRO A 393 24.12 -15.77 -31.26
N PRO A 394 23.59 -16.49 -32.27
CA PRO A 394 22.25 -17.06 -32.20
C PRO A 394 22.05 -17.90 -30.94
N ILE A 395 20.84 -17.87 -30.36
CA ILE A 395 20.52 -18.65 -29.15
C ILE A 395 20.55 -20.14 -29.49
N THR A 396 21.43 -20.90 -28.85
CA THR A 396 21.55 -22.36 -29.01
C THR A 396 21.12 -23.17 -27.77
N GLY A 397 20.67 -22.50 -26.70
CA GLY A 397 20.38 -23.12 -25.38
C GLY A 397 18.89 -23.27 -25.01
N LEU A 398 18.64 -23.58 -23.72
CA LEU A 398 17.31 -23.74 -23.12
C LEU A 398 16.38 -22.55 -23.47
N ARG A 399 15.22 -22.86 -24.05
CA ARG A 399 14.17 -21.88 -24.40
C ARG A 399 13.08 -21.77 -23.34
N GLU A 400 13.00 -22.77 -22.47
CA GLU A 400 12.01 -22.86 -21.40
C GLU A 400 12.64 -23.55 -20.19
N PHE A 401 12.26 -23.12 -19.00
CA PHE A 401 12.63 -23.77 -17.75
C PHE A 401 11.47 -23.76 -16.76
N ASP A 402 11.09 -24.94 -16.29
CA ASP A 402 10.02 -25.15 -15.30
C ASP A 402 8.68 -24.48 -15.69
N GLY A 403 8.32 -24.50 -16.98
CA GLY A 403 7.09 -23.89 -17.49
C GLY A 403 7.21 -22.41 -17.89
N TYR A 404 8.37 -21.79 -17.68
CA TYR A 404 8.61 -20.39 -18.03
C TYR A 404 9.48 -20.27 -19.28
N GLU A 405 9.04 -19.47 -20.26
CA GLU A 405 9.87 -19.10 -21.41
C GLU A 405 11.08 -18.26 -20.94
N ILE A 406 12.24 -18.49 -21.55
CA ILE A 406 13.48 -17.80 -21.17
C ILE A 406 13.75 -16.65 -22.14
N ILE A 407 13.93 -15.45 -21.58
CA ILE A 407 14.53 -14.33 -22.31
C ILE A 407 16.04 -14.39 -22.10
N PRO A 408 16.85 -14.57 -23.17
CA PRO A 408 18.30 -14.66 -23.02
C PRO A 408 18.87 -13.32 -22.60
N THR A 409 19.87 -13.37 -21.71
CA THR A 409 20.50 -12.19 -21.16
C THR A 409 21.88 -11.96 -21.75
N VAL A 410 22.29 -10.70 -21.84
CA VAL A 410 23.66 -10.27 -22.14
C VAL A 410 24.18 -9.42 -21.00
N SER A 411 25.51 -9.40 -20.82
CA SER A 411 26.11 -8.54 -19.80
C SER A 411 25.96 -7.06 -20.17
N SER A 412 25.78 -6.22 -19.17
CA SER A 412 25.62 -4.77 -19.33
C SER A 412 26.83 -4.12 -20.01
N GLY A 413 26.61 -3.05 -20.80
CA GLY A 413 27.67 -2.40 -21.56
C GLY A 413 28.85 -1.89 -20.69
N LEU A 414 28.57 -1.40 -19.48
CA LEU A 414 29.61 -0.95 -18.56
C LEU A 414 30.47 -2.10 -18.03
N ALA A 415 29.83 -3.23 -17.66
CA ALA A 415 30.54 -4.43 -17.22
C ALA A 415 31.45 -4.97 -18.33
N GLN A 416 30.98 -4.97 -19.59
CA GLN A 416 31.78 -5.37 -20.74
C GLN A 416 32.99 -4.46 -20.96
N ILE A 417 32.85 -3.13 -20.78
CA ILE A 417 33.96 -2.19 -20.90
C ILE A 417 35.02 -2.47 -19.83
N GLN A 418 34.60 -2.65 -18.58
CA GLN A 418 35.51 -2.97 -17.48
C GLN A 418 36.26 -4.28 -17.76
N GLN A 419 35.56 -5.32 -18.19
CA GLN A 419 36.17 -6.60 -18.50
C GLN A 419 37.19 -6.48 -19.65
N ARG A 420 36.83 -5.79 -20.74
CA ARG A 420 37.76 -5.55 -21.86
C ARG A 420 38.98 -4.73 -21.46
N LEU A 421 38.82 -3.77 -20.55
CA LEU A 421 39.94 -2.98 -20.04
C LEU A 421 40.92 -3.88 -19.26
N VAL A 422 40.41 -4.72 -18.36
CA VAL A 422 41.25 -5.68 -17.61
C VAL A 422 41.93 -6.65 -18.56
N GLU A 423 41.20 -7.25 -19.51
CA GLU A 423 41.78 -8.15 -20.51
C GLU A 423 42.85 -7.47 -21.38
N THR A 424 42.68 -6.18 -21.68
CA THR A 424 43.68 -5.41 -22.43
C THR A 424 44.92 -5.14 -21.58
N LEU A 425 44.74 -4.78 -20.31
CA LEU A 425 45.85 -4.61 -19.36
C LEU A 425 46.62 -5.91 -19.17
N ASP A 426 45.93 -7.04 -19.02
CA ASP A 426 46.54 -8.36 -18.91
C ASP A 426 47.32 -8.73 -20.17
N LYS A 427 46.79 -8.43 -21.36
CA LYS A 427 47.52 -8.63 -22.62
C LYS A 427 48.77 -7.77 -22.72
N ILE A 428 48.72 -6.51 -22.27
CA ILE A 428 49.88 -5.62 -22.24
C ILE A 428 50.94 -6.12 -21.24
N ASN A 429 50.53 -6.50 -20.04
CA ASN A 429 51.42 -7.00 -19.00
C ASN A 429 52.10 -8.32 -19.40
N ASN A 430 51.41 -9.17 -20.17
CA ASN A 430 51.93 -10.45 -20.64
C ASN A 430 52.56 -10.38 -22.04
N LEU A 431 52.91 -9.19 -22.54
CA LEU A 431 53.65 -9.09 -23.79
C LEU A 431 55.02 -9.78 -23.64
N PRO A 432 55.41 -10.66 -24.56
CA PRO A 432 56.67 -11.38 -24.47
C PRO A 432 57.83 -10.46 -24.88
N LEU A 433 58.24 -9.57 -23.97
CA LEU A 433 59.32 -8.61 -24.20
C LEU A 433 60.69 -9.31 -24.24
N ASN A 434 60.87 -10.38 -23.49
CA ASN A 434 62.14 -11.13 -23.42
C ASN A 434 62.61 -11.66 -24.78
N PRO A 435 61.79 -12.41 -25.57
CA PRO A 435 62.22 -12.89 -26.87
C PRO A 435 62.46 -11.75 -27.87
N MET A 436 61.73 -10.62 -27.77
CA MET A 436 61.99 -9.44 -28.61
C MET A 436 63.35 -8.82 -28.30
N ILE A 437 63.70 -8.70 -27.01
CA ILE A 437 65.01 -8.20 -26.58
C ILE A 437 66.11 -9.15 -27.06
N GLU A 438 65.99 -10.46 -26.81
CA GLU A 438 66.96 -11.45 -27.27
C GLU A 438 67.20 -11.40 -28.78
N GLN A 439 66.13 -11.29 -29.57
CA GLN A 439 66.20 -11.23 -31.03
C GLN A 439 66.85 -9.92 -31.50
N ALA A 440 66.62 -8.80 -30.80
CA ALA A 440 67.30 -7.54 -31.05
C ALA A 440 68.80 -7.60 -30.70
N THR A 441 69.19 -8.16 -29.54
CA THR A 441 70.60 -8.35 -29.18
C THR A 441 71.31 -9.30 -30.13
N ASN A 442 70.65 -10.37 -30.56
CA ASN A 442 71.19 -11.29 -31.56
C ASN A 442 71.44 -10.60 -32.90
N THR A 443 70.49 -9.77 -33.35
CA THR A 443 70.63 -8.99 -34.58
C THR A 443 71.79 -7.97 -34.49
N LEU A 444 71.92 -7.29 -33.35
CA LEU A 444 73.03 -6.37 -33.10
C LEU A 444 74.38 -7.09 -33.07
N SER A 445 74.44 -8.27 -32.45
CA SER A 445 75.63 -9.12 -32.40
C SER A 445 76.07 -9.58 -33.79
N GLU A 446 75.12 -10.02 -34.64
CA GLU A 446 75.42 -10.39 -36.03
C GLU A 446 75.84 -9.19 -36.89
N SER A 447 75.23 -8.02 -36.68
CA SER A 447 75.65 -6.78 -37.34
C SER A 447 77.09 -6.40 -36.96
N GLN A 448 77.45 -6.49 -35.68
CA GLN A 448 78.83 -6.28 -35.21
C GLN A 448 79.81 -7.29 -35.82
N ARG A 449 79.43 -8.57 -35.92
CA ARG A 449 80.25 -9.60 -36.58
C ARG A 449 80.47 -9.28 -38.05
N THR A 450 79.44 -8.82 -38.74
CA THR A 450 79.51 -8.39 -40.14
C THR A 450 80.46 -7.21 -40.33
N MET A 451 80.35 -6.17 -39.48
CA MET A 451 81.24 -5.01 -39.51
C MET A 451 82.70 -5.38 -39.25
N ARG A 452 82.97 -6.30 -38.30
CA ARG A 452 84.34 -6.79 -38.05
C ARG A 452 84.89 -7.56 -39.26
N ARG A 453 84.10 -8.44 -39.89
CA ARG A 453 84.52 -9.13 -41.11
C ARG A 453 84.81 -8.16 -42.26
N LEU A 454 84.00 -7.10 -42.39
CA LEU A 454 84.25 -6.04 -43.36
C LEU A 454 85.57 -5.32 -43.07
N GLN A 455 85.84 -4.95 -41.81
CA GLN A 455 87.13 -4.36 -41.42
C GLN A 455 88.31 -5.27 -41.75
N THR A 456 88.26 -6.55 -41.35
CA THR A 456 89.33 -7.51 -41.66
C THR A 456 89.51 -7.70 -43.16
N THR A 457 88.43 -7.69 -43.95
CA THR A 457 88.50 -7.78 -45.41
C THR A 457 89.16 -6.54 -46.00
N LEU A 458 88.81 -5.35 -45.51
CA LEU A 458 89.42 -4.08 -45.93
C LEU A 458 90.90 -4.01 -45.54
N ASP A 459 91.26 -4.47 -44.35
CA ASP A 459 92.64 -4.52 -43.87
C ASP A 459 93.48 -5.51 -44.70
N ASN A 460 92.94 -6.70 -44.99
CA ASN A 460 93.58 -7.66 -45.88
C ASN A 460 93.75 -7.11 -47.29
N MET A 461 92.72 -6.45 -47.86
CA MET A 461 92.82 -5.80 -49.17
C MET A 461 93.88 -4.69 -49.18
N LYS A 462 93.96 -3.89 -48.11
CA LYS A 462 95.02 -2.88 -47.97
C LYS A 462 96.40 -3.53 -47.92
N GLN A 463 96.53 -4.65 -47.20
CA GLN A 463 97.81 -5.36 -47.07
C GLN A 463 98.22 -6.06 -48.36
N ASP A 464 97.29 -6.68 -49.08
CA ASP A 464 97.50 -7.23 -50.43
C ASP A 464 97.88 -6.13 -51.43
N TYR A 465 97.22 -4.97 -51.36
CA TYR A 465 97.56 -3.81 -52.19
C TYR A 465 98.98 -3.32 -51.88
N LEU A 466 99.35 -3.16 -50.61
CA LEU A 466 100.70 -2.74 -50.21
C LEU A 466 101.77 -3.76 -50.63
N GLN A 467 101.51 -5.06 -50.52
CA GLN A 467 102.42 -6.11 -51.03
C GLN A 467 102.56 -6.07 -52.55
N SER A 468 101.48 -5.81 -53.29
CA SER A 468 101.53 -5.68 -54.75
C SER A 468 102.34 -4.45 -55.19
N VAL A 469 102.28 -3.35 -54.42
CA VAL A 469 103.06 -2.13 -54.68
C VAL A 469 104.54 -2.34 -54.35
N ASP A 470 104.88 -3.03 -53.25
CA ASP A 470 106.27 -3.38 -52.92
C ASP A 470 106.87 -4.36 -53.92
N ALA A 471 106.10 -5.33 -54.43
CA ALA A 471 106.53 -6.24 -55.50
C ALA A 471 106.78 -5.49 -56.82
N ALA A 472 105.97 -4.48 -57.13
CA ALA A 472 106.18 -3.62 -58.30
C ALA A 472 107.40 -2.69 -58.14
N ALA A 473 107.68 -2.21 -56.91
CA ALA A 473 108.86 -1.38 -56.62
C ALA A 473 110.17 -2.18 -56.62
N SER A 474 110.14 -3.45 -56.25
CA SER A 474 111.31 -4.35 -56.27
C SER A 474 111.56 -5.04 -57.62
N GLY A 475 110.59 -5.00 -58.56
CA GLY A 475 110.75 -5.46 -59.95
C GLY A 475 111.41 -4.45 -60.91
N GLY A 476 111.70 -3.22 -60.46
CA GLY A 476 112.23 -2.13 -61.30
C GLY A 476 113.74 -2.11 -61.55
N TYR A 477 114.51 -3.06 -61.01
CA TYR A 477 115.96 -3.18 -61.22
C TYR A 477 116.34 -4.55 -61.80
N ALA A 478 115.70 -4.96 -62.89
CA ALA A 478 116.24 -6.00 -63.76
C ALA A 478 115.71 -5.81 -65.19
N ASN A 479 116.64 -5.61 -66.13
CA ASN A 479 116.50 -5.58 -67.60
C ASN A 479 116.38 -4.20 -68.26
N ASP A 480 117.53 -3.57 -68.50
CA ASP A 480 118.10 -3.27 -69.84
C ASP A 480 119.47 -2.59 -69.58
N VAL A 481 120.64 -2.99 -70.11
CA VAL A 481 121.02 -3.07 -71.52
C VAL A 481 122.30 -3.90 -71.65
N THR A 482 122.31 -4.89 -72.54
CA THR A 482 123.52 -5.37 -73.25
C THR A 482 123.40 -4.97 -74.72
N ARG A 483 124.24 -4.02 -75.18
CA ARG A 483 124.72 -3.88 -76.57
C ARG A 483 125.77 -2.76 -76.67
N THR A 484 127.04 -3.10 -76.50
CA THR A 484 128.02 -3.34 -77.58
C THR A 484 129.25 -4.02 -77.00
#